data_AF-A0A1C5G2G1-F1
#
_entry.id   AF-A0A1C5G2G1-F1
#
_cell.length_a   1.000
_cell.length_b   1.000
_cell.length_c   1.000
_cell.angle_alpha   90.00
_cell.angle_beta   90.00
_cell.angle_gamma   90.00
#
_symmetry.space_group_name_H-M   'P 1'
#
loop_
_entity.id
_entity.type
_entity.pdbx_description
1 polymer ?
#
loop_
_entity_poly.entity_id
_entity_poly.type
_entity_poly.pdbx_seq_one_letter_code
_entity_poly.pdbx_strand_id
1 'polypeptide(L)'
;AALSVRGSTLTCTGGKGDQPPTLHPLVQEFLDALASGQRERFTGRCPEAILLSRHLSNVEAGRSKRASRKPLTQGEARRSLKQSKLTTRRIREAGDPQHGSYAPPCLSCAALLAHFGVRVVGEST
;
A
#
# COMPACT_ATOMS: atom_id res chain seq x y z
N ALA A 1 2.60 -3.39 -8.75
CA ALA A 1 1.29 -3.33 -8.08
C ALA A 1 0.48 -2.17 -8.62
N ALA A 2 -0.85 -2.26 -8.55
CA ALA A 2 -1.78 -1.20 -8.91
C ALA A 2 -2.84 -1.07 -7.81
N LEU A 3 -3.06 0.16 -7.33
CA LEU A 3 -4.08 0.54 -6.36
C LEU A 3 -5.14 1.38 -7.08
N SER A 4 -6.38 0.93 -7.10
CA SER A 4 -7.52 1.64 -7.66
C SER A 4 -8.40 2.20 -6.56
N VAL A 5 -8.63 3.52 -6.57
CA VAL A 5 -9.45 4.25 -5.60
C VAL A 5 -10.37 5.20 -6.35
N ARG A 6 -11.70 5.00 -6.24
CA ARG A 6 -12.74 5.91 -6.79
C ARG A 6 -12.49 6.39 -8.23
N GLY A 7 -12.03 5.51 -9.11
CA GLY A 7 -11.77 5.81 -10.53
C GLY A 7 -10.33 6.24 -10.84
N SER A 8 -9.51 6.56 -9.84
CA SER A 8 -8.07 6.79 -10.02
C SER A 8 -7.27 5.51 -9.81
N THR A 9 -6.20 5.31 -10.58
CA THR A 9 -5.29 4.18 -10.39
C THR A 9 -3.86 4.67 -10.21
N LEU A 10 -3.23 4.23 -9.12
CA LEU A 10 -1.82 4.47 -8.82
C LEU A 10 -1.06 3.16 -9.04
N THR A 11 0.06 3.20 -9.75
CA THR A 11 0.91 2.03 -9.99
C THR A 11 2.31 2.24 -9.45
N CYS A 12 2.88 1.19 -8.89
CA CYS A 12 4.26 1.21 -8.39
C CYS A 12 4.90 -0.16 -8.56
N THR A 13 6.17 -0.18 -8.89
CA THR A 13 7.04 -1.36 -8.78
C THR A 13 7.67 -1.36 -7.38
N GLY A 14 8.04 -2.54 -6.85
CA GLY A 14 8.73 -2.60 -5.55
C GLY A 14 10.04 -1.80 -5.61
N GLY A 15 10.37 -1.11 -4.53
CA GLY A 15 11.58 -0.28 -4.47
C GLY A 15 12.83 -1.15 -4.63
N LYS A 16 13.57 -0.96 -5.73
CA LYS A 16 14.89 -1.57 -5.96
C LYS A 16 16.05 -0.77 -5.35
N GLY A 17 15.77 0.43 -4.82
CA GLY A 17 16.77 1.30 -4.22
C GLY A 17 17.21 0.80 -2.83
N ASP A 18 18.45 1.11 -2.47
CA ASP A 18 19.02 0.79 -1.16
C ASP A 18 18.29 1.55 -0.02
N GLN A 19 17.86 2.78 -0.31
CA GLN A 19 17.15 3.65 0.63
C GLN A 19 15.68 3.22 0.82
N PRO A 20 15.22 3.04 2.06
CA PRO A 20 13.82 2.76 2.33
C PRO A 20 12.94 3.94 1.88
N PRO A 21 11.80 3.69 1.22
CA PRO A 21 10.89 4.74 0.81
C PRO A 21 10.31 5.46 2.04
N THR A 22 10.15 6.78 1.97
CA THR A 22 9.44 7.53 3.01
C THR A 22 7.96 7.12 3.00
N LEU A 23 7.53 6.43 4.05
CA LEU A 23 6.14 6.01 4.23
C LEU A 23 5.33 7.10 4.93
N HIS A 24 4.02 7.09 4.71
CA HIS A 24 3.10 7.96 5.41
C HIS A 24 3.06 7.58 6.91
N PRO A 25 2.97 8.52 7.87
CA PRO A 25 3.01 8.22 9.29
C PRO A 25 2.05 7.12 9.75
N LEU A 26 0.79 7.15 9.30
CA LEU A 26 -0.19 6.10 9.63
C LEU A 26 0.17 4.70 9.10
N VAL A 27 0.92 4.61 8.00
CA VAL A 27 1.40 3.34 7.45
C VAL A 27 2.60 2.87 8.28
N GLN A 28 3.54 3.79 8.55
CA GLN A 28 4.72 3.51 9.36
C GLN A 28 4.33 3.03 10.77
N GLU A 29 3.44 3.75 11.44
CA GLU A 29 2.92 3.41 12.77
C GLU A 29 2.32 2.01 12.82
N PHE A 30 1.52 1.64 11.80
CA PHE A 30 0.95 0.30 11.72
C PHE A 30 2.04 -0.77 11.57
N LEU A 31 3.00 -0.56 10.67
CA LEU A 31 4.08 -1.52 10.42
C LEU A 31 4.99 -1.69 11.64
N ASP A 32 5.28 -0.60 12.35
CA ASP A 32 6.09 -0.60 13.57
C ASP A 32 5.37 -1.33 14.73
N ALA A 33 4.04 -1.30 14.75
CA ALA A 33 3.20 -1.98 15.74
C ALA A 33 2.93 -3.46 15.43
N LEU A 34 3.33 -3.98 14.26
CA LEU A 34 3.11 -5.39 13.91
C LEU A 34 3.80 -6.34 14.90
N ALA A 35 3.16 -7.44 15.29
CA ALA A 35 3.83 -8.49 16.05
C ALA A 35 4.94 -9.14 15.20
N SER A 36 5.98 -9.68 15.84
CA SER A 36 7.12 -10.31 15.16
C SER A 36 6.69 -11.39 14.14
N GLY A 37 5.65 -12.17 14.44
CA GLY A 37 5.10 -13.19 13.54
C GLY A 37 4.38 -12.66 12.30
N GLN A 38 4.17 -11.35 12.20
CA GLN A 38 3.58 -10.68 11.03
C GLN A 38 4.57 -9.76 10.31
N ARG A 39 5.82 -9.65 10.80
CA ARG A 39 6.86 -8.80 10.20
C ARG A 39 7.71 -9.59 9.21
N GLU A 40 7.56 -9.27 7.94
CA GLU A 40 8.45 -9.74 6.88
C GLU A 40 9.81 -9.02 6.91
N ARG A 41 10.89 -9.69 6.45
CA ARG A 41 12.26 -9.14 6.44
C ARG A 41 12.40 -7.81 5.67
N PHE A 42 11.55 -7.59 4.66
CA PHE A 42 11.57 -6.40 3.81
C PHE A 42 10.34 -5.51 4.01
N THR A 43 9.77 -5.51 5.23
CA THR A 43 8.59 -4.70 5.58
C THR A 43 8.79 -3.23 5.22
N GLY A 44 7.78 -2.63 4.58
CA GLY A 44 7.79 -1.22 4.18
C GLY A 44 8.38 -0.91 2.80
N ARG A 45 9.10 -1.84 2.16
CA ARG A 45 9.61 -1.66 0.77
C ARG A 45 8.66 -2.18 -0.31
N CYS A 46 7.65 -2.94 0.11
CA CYS A 46 6.66 -3.52 -0.77
C CYS A 46 5.85 -2.43 -1.49
N PRO A 47 5.52 -2.60 -2.79
CA PRO A 47 4.80 -1.59 -3.55
C PRO A 47 3.41 -1.24 -2.96
N GLU A 48 2.81 -2.13 -2.18
CA GLU A 48 1.54 -1.93 -1.46
C GLU A 48 1.66 -0.84 -0.40
N ALA A 49 2.68 -0.91 0.46
CA ALA A 49 2.94 0.09 1.49
C ALA A 49 3.26 1.47 0.87
N ILE A 50 4.01 1.47 -0.25
CA ILE A 50 4.34 2.68 -1.01
C ILE A 50 3.08 3.29 -1.63
N LEU A 51 2.23 2.49 -2.27
CA LEU A 51 1.00 2.96 -2.91
C LEU A 51 0.00 3.52 -1.89
N LEU A 52 -0.18 2.85 -0.75
CA LEU A 52 -0.98 3.38 0.35
C LEU A 52 -0.42 4.70 0.87
N SER A 53 0.90 4.77 1.10
CA SER A 53 1.54 5.99 1.58
C SER A 53 1.33 7.16 0.62
N ARG A 54 1.56 6.95 -0.69
CA ARG A 54 1.33 7.98 -1.72
C ARG A 54 -0.13 8.42 -1.76
N HIS A 55 -1.08 7.48 -1.69
CA HIS A 55 -2.50 7.83 -1.67
C HIS A 55 -2.85 8.69 -0.45
N LEU A 56 -2.40 8.31 0.74
CA LEU A 56 -2.68 9.06 1.98
C LEU A 56 -2.02 10.44 1.97
N SER A 57 -0.77 10.55 1.51
CA SER A 57 -0.11 11.85 1.34
C SER A 57 -0.83 12.74 0.33
N ASN A 58 -1.36 12.19 -0.75
CA ASN A 58 -2.17 12.95 -1.72
C ASN A 58 -3.50 13.41 -1.09
N VAL A 59 -4.13 12.58 -0.26
CA VAL A 59 -5.33 12.96 0.49
C VAL A 59 -5.01 14.10 1.46
N GLU A 60 -3.88 14.04 2.17
CA GLU A 60 -3.43 15.13 3.05
C GLU A 60 -3.17 16.43 2.29
N ALA A 61 -2.46 16.36 1.16
CA ALA A 61 -2.17 17.50 0.32
C ALA A 61 -3.43 18.17 -0.25
N GLY A 62 -4.49 17.38 -0.50
CA GLY A 62 -5.79 17.86 -0.98
C GLY A 62 -6.69 18.47 0.10
N ARG A 63 -6.31 18.46 1.37
CA ARG A 63 -7.13 19.00 2.47
C ARG A 63 -7.10 20.53 2.51
N SER A 64 -8.19 21.12 3.02
CA SER A 64 -8.27 22.57 3.21
C SER A 64 -7.28 23.05 4.27
N LYS A 65 -6.87 24.33 4.21
CA LYS A 65 -5.94 24.93 5.20
C LYS A 65 -6.36 24.71 6.66
N ARG A 66 -7.65 24.65 6.96
CA ARG A 66 -8.16 24.38 8.32
C ARG A 66 -7.99 22.91 8.71
N ALA A 67 -8.29 22.00 7.79
CA ALA A 67 -8.19 20.56 8.02
C ALA A 67 -6.72 20.10 8.13
N SER A 68 -5.82 20.64 7.30
CA SER A 68 -4.40 20.31 7.31
C SER A 68 -3.64 20.76 8.57
N ARG A 69 -4.28 21.50 9.49
CA ARG A 69 -3.71 21.80 10.82
C ARG A 69 -3.63 20.59 11.73
N LYS A 70 -4.41 19.54 11.43
CA LYS A 70 -4.41 18.28 12.19
C LYS A 70 -3.89 17.19 11.27
N PRO A 71 -3.04 16.27 11.78
CA PRO A 71 -2.65 15.08 11.02
C PRO A 71 -3.86 14.30 10.51
N LEU A 72 -3.71 13.58 9.41
CA LEU A 72 -4.74 12.64 8.96
C LEU A 72 -4.99 11.58 10.03
N THR A 73 -6.26 11.34 10.34
CA THR A 73 -6.67 10.30 11.29
C THR A 73 -6.83 8.94 10.60
N GLN A 74 -6.74 7.84 11.37
CA GLN A 74 -7.03 6.49 10.88
C GLN A 74 -8.42 6.37 10.23
N GLY A 75 -9.42 7.07 10.79
CA GLY A 75 -10.79 7.09 10.25
C GLY A 75 -10.89 7.81 8.89
N GLU A 76 -10.21 8.95 8.74
CA GLU A 76 -10.13 9.66 7.46
C GLU A 76 -9.37 8.85 6.41
N ALA A 77 -8.29 8.18 6.81
CA ALA A 77 -7.52 7.29 5.95
C ALA A 77 -8.37 6.12 5.41
N ARG A 78 -9.06 5.38 6.30
CA ARG A 78 -9.98 4.31 5.90
C ARG A 78 -11.11 4.82 5.00
N ARG A 79 -11.65 6.00 5.28
CA ARG A 79 -12.71 6.61 4.47
C ARG A 79 -12.22 6.96 3.06
N SER A 80 -10.99 7.47 2.94
CA SER A 80 -10.41 7.81 1.63
C SER A 80 -10.16 6.58 0.77
N LEU A 81 -9.86 5.43 1.40
CA LEU A 81 -9.63 4.13 0.78
C LEU A 81 -10.91 3.27 0.65
N LYS A 82 -12.09 3.80 0.97
CA LYS A 82 -13.35 3.06 0.89
C LYS A 82 -13.54 2.50 -0.53
N GLN A 83 -13.88 1.21 -0.61
CA GLN A 83 -14.07 0.44 -1.85
C GLN A 83 -12.83 0.34 -2.75
N SER A 84 -11.64 0.68 -2.23
CA SER A 84 -10.40 0.52 -2.98
C SER A 84 -10.08 -0.95 -3.25
N LYS A 85 -9.34 -1.16 -4.34
CA LYS A 85 -8.86 -2.47 -4.78
C LYS A 85 -7.37 -2.38 -5.05
N LEU A 86 -6.62 -3.41 -4.68
CA LEU A 86 -5.19 -3.51 -4.97
C LEU A 86 -4.87 -4.83 -5.65
N THR A 87 -4.06 -4.79 -6.71
CA THR A 87 -3.54 -5.98 -7.38
C THR A 87 -2.02 -5.91 -7.51
N THR A 88 -1.40 -7.08 -7.48
CA THR A 88 0.05 -7.27 -7.42
C THR A 88 0.43 -8.35 -8.43
N ARG A 89 1.43 -8.05 -9.25
CA ARG A 89 1.94 -8.94 -10.30
C ARG A 89 3.46 -9.03 -10.21
N ARG A 90 4.01 -10.19 -10.54
CA ARG A 90 5.46 -10.41 -10.59
C ARG A 90 6.08 -9.66 -11.76
N ILE A 91 7.23 -9.03 -11.51
CA ILE A 91 8.08 -8.43 -12.56
C ILE A 91 9.36 -9.26 -12.59
N ARG A 92 9.57 -10.00 -13.68
CA ARG A 92 10.70 -10.91 -13.92
C ARG A 92 11.38 -10.60 -15.26
N GLU A 93 12.53 -11.19 -15.57
CA GLU A 93 13.15 -11.06 -16.89
C GLU A 93 12.24 -11.52 -18.05
N ALA A 94 12.54 -11.04 -19.26
CA ALA A 94 11.86 -11.50 -20.46
C ALA A 94 12.06 -13.01 -20.64
N GLY A 95 10.96 -13.73 -20.86
CA GLY A 95 10.97 -15.19 -20.98
C GLY A 95 10.67 -15.94 -19.68
N ASP A 96 10.65 -15.29 -18.51
CA ASP A 96 10.20 -15.93 -17.27
C ASP A 96 8.66 -16.14 -17.35
N PRO A 97 8.17 -17.40 -17.28
CA PRO A 97 6.74 -17.70 -17.38
C PRO A 97 5.91 -17.14 -16.22
N GLN A 98 6.54 -16.79 -15.10
CA GLN A 98 5.90 -16.15 -13.97
C GLN A 98 5.78 -14.64 -14.14
N HIS A 99 6.40 -14.01 -15.15
CA HIS A 99 6.25 -12.59 -15.41
C HIS A 99 4.77 -12.24 -15.59
N GLY A 100 4.29 -11.18 -14.92
CA GLY A 100 2.90 -10.74 -15.01
C GLY A 100 1.90 -11.60 -14.24
N SER A 101 2.28 -12.79 -13.74
CA SER A 101 1.44 -13.62 -12.88
C SER A 101 1.08 -12.90 -11.57
N TYR A 102 -0.08 -13.23 -11.00
CA TYR A 102 -0.48 -12.69 -9.70
C TYR A 102 0.52 -13.05 -8.60
N ALA A 103 0.91 -12.06 -7.81
CA ALA A 103 1.74 -12.24 -6.62
C ALA A 103 0.91 -11.85 -5.40
N PRO A 104 0.68 -12.73 -4.41
CA PRO A 104 0.00 -12.32 -3.18
C PRO A 104 0.84 -11.27 -2.42
N PRO A 105 0.20 -10.31 -1.72
CA PRO A 105 0.91 -9.43 -0.80
C PRO A 105 1.64 -10.23 0.28
N CYS A 106 2.78 -9.71 0.76
CA CYS A 106 3.46 -10.32 1.91
C CYS A 106 2.60 -10.21 3.18
N LEU A 107 2.93 -10.98 4.23
CA LEU A 107 2.17 -11.01 5.48
C LEU A 107 1.93 -9.61 6.08
N SER A 108 2.98 -8.80 6.22
CA SER A 108 2.88 -7.42 6.72
C SER A 108 1.92 -6.57 5.89
N CYS A 109 1.98 -6.69 4.56
CA CYS A 109 1.15 -5.91 3.65
C CYS A 109 -0.29 -6.41 3.60
N ALA A 110 -0.52 -7.71 3.72
CA ALA A 110 -1.87 -8.28 3.83
C ALA A 110 -2.58 -7.73 5.08
N ALA A 111 -1.89 -7.71 6.24
CA ALA A 111 -2.40 -7.12 7.47
C ALA A 111 -2.67 -5.61 7.34
N LEU A 112 -1.73 -4.88 6.71
CA LEU A 112 -1.86 -3.45 6.45
C LEU A 112 -3.08 -3.12 5.56
N LEU A 113 -3.26 -3.86 4.47
CA LEU A 113 -4.38 -3.68 3.54
C LEU A 113 -5.71 -3.98 4.22
N ALA A 114 -5.77 -5.04 5.04
CA ALA A 114 -6.94 -5.36 5.84
C ALA A 114 -7.27 -4.23 6.85
N HIS A 115 -6.26 -3.69 7.55
CA HIS A 115 -6.43 -2.59 8.50
C HIS A 115 -7.03 -1.33 7.87
N PHE A 116 -6.64 -1.01 6.63
CA PHE A 116 -7.18 0.13 5.88
C PHE A 116 -8.44 -0.18 5.07
N GLY A 117 -8.89 -1.43 5.04
CA GLY A 117 -10.08 -1.85 4.30
C GLY A 117 -9.89 -1.92 2.78
N VAL A 118 -8.66 -2.12 2.32
CA VAL A 118 -8.33 -2.26 0.89
C VAL A 118 -8.50 -3.71 0.48
N ARG A 119 -9.31 -3.96 -0.56
CA ARG A 119 -9.53 -5.32 -1.06
C ARG A 119 -8.39 -5.73 -1.98
N VAL A 120 -7.72 -6.83 -1.69
CA VAL A 120 -6.79 -7.45 -2.64
C VAL A 120 -7.60 -8.13 -3.75
N VAL A 121 -7.31 -7.79 -4.99
CA VAL A 121 -7.88 -8.43 -6.18
C VAL A 121 -6.76 -9.11 -6.95
N GLY A 122 -6.90 -10.42 -7.12
CA GLY A 122 -5.93 -11.30 -7.76
C GLY A 122 -6.66 -12.46 -8.41
N GLU A 123 -5.89 -13.44 -8.87
CA GLU A 123 -6.46 -14.72 -9.30
C GLU A 123 -7.16 -15.33 -8.09
N SER A 124 -8.47 -15.18 -8.09
CA SER A 124 -9.38 -15.82 -7.17
C SER A 124 -9.56 -17.21 -7.78
N THR A 125 -8.98 -18.21 -7.13
CA THR A 125 -9.68 -19.50 -7.13
C THR A 125 -10.84 -19.38 -6.15
#